data_AF-A0A517LTS3-F1
#
_entry.id   AF-A0A517LTS3-F1
#
_cell.length_a   1.000
_cell.length_b   1.000
_cell.length_c   1.000
_cell.angle_alpha   90.00
_cell.angle_beta   90.00
_cell.angle_gamma   90.00
#
_symmetry.space_group_name_H-M   'P 1'
#
loop_
_entity.id
_entity.type
_entity.pdbx_description
1 polymer ?
#
loop_
_entity_poly.entity_id
_entity_poly.type
_entity_poly.pdbx_seq_one_letter_code
_entity_poly.pdbx_strand_id
1 'polypeptide(L)'
;MTLKLSKDLSDALHANGSNGLEVVDPDSNRIYFVVDAEIHRQAMEALRRQQDREAIALGIAEMEAGEGTSVDEAFEEIRANLNLPQRRQ
;
A
#
# COMPACT_ATOMS: atom_id res chain seq x y z
N MET A 1 20.81 9.14 -5.01
CA MET A 1 21.81 8.31 -5.72
C MET A 1 21.28 6.88 -5.72
N THR A 2 21.08 6.28 -6.89
CA THR A 2 20.61 4.89 -6.98
C THR A 2 21.83 3.97 -6.95
N LEU A 3 21.92 3.13 -5.91
CA LEU A 3 22.97 2.13 -5.82
C LEU A 3 22.71 1.06 -6.90
N LYS A 4 23.75 0.72 -7.67
CA LYS A 4 23.64 -0.36 -8.66
C LYS A 4 23.77 -1.70 -7.96
N LEU A 5 22.98 -2.67 -8.39
CA LEU A 5 23.15 -4.07 -7.99
C LEU A 5 24.54 -4.57 -8.41
N SER A 6 25.10 -5.49 -7.64
CA SER A 6 26.27 -6.24 -8.10
C SER A 6 25.90 -7.07 -9.32
N LYS A 7 26.90 -7.40 -10.15
CA LYS A 7 26.69 -8.19 -11.36
C LYS A 7 26.01 -9.53 -11.04
N ASP A 8 26.48 -10.22 -10.00
CA ASP A 8 25.95 -11.52 -9.59
C ASP A 8 24.47 -11.45 -9.19
N LEU A 9 24.04 -10.39 -8.49
CA LEU A 9 22.64 -10.19 -8.14
C LEU A 9 21.78 -9.83 -9.36
N SER A 10 22.34 -9.05 -10.30
CA SER A 10 21.65 -8.72 -11.55
C SER A 10 21.46 -9.96 -12.43
N ASP A 11 22.48 -10.80 -12.54
CA ASP A 11 22.44 -12.05 -13.32
C ASP A 11 21.46 -13.05 -12.69
N ALA A 12 21.47 -13.18 -11.35
CA ALA A 12 20.51 -14.01 -10.61
C ALA A 12 19.06 -13.51 -10.76
N LEU A 13 18.84 -12.19 -10.73
CA LEU A 13 17.52 -11.60 -10.95
C LEU A 13 17.01 -11.87 -12.37
N HIS A 14 17.87 -11.74 -13.39
CA HIS A 14 17.50 -12.07 -14.77
C HIS A 14 17.22 -13.57 -14.96
N ALA A 15 17.97 -14.45 -14.27
CA ALA A 15 17.77 -15.90 -14.33
C ALA A 15 16.43 -16.33 -13.67
N ASN A 16 16.00 -15.66 -12.61
CA ASN A 16 14.72 -15.93 -11.93
C ASN A 16 13.50 -15.31 -12.64
N GLY A 17 13.71 -14.45 -13.64
CA GLY A 17 12.64 -13.85 -14.43
C GLY A 17 11.66 -13.02 -13.58
N SER A 18 10.36 -13.23 -13.78
CA SER A 18 9.29 -12.46 -13.12
C SER A 18 9.03 -12.83 -11.65
N ASN A 19 9.66 -13.90 -11.14
CA ASN A 19 9.41 -14.38 -9.78
C ASN A 19 10.19 -13.61 -8.71
N GLY A 20 11.11 -12.74 -9.11
CA GLY A 20 11.98 -12.01 -8.19
C GLY A 20 13.11 -12.88 -7.62
N LEU A 21 14.00 -12.25 -6.87
CA LEU A 21 15.13 -12.89 -6.21
C LEU A 21 14.97 -12.75 -4.69
N GLU A 22 14.86 -13.89 -4.02
CA GLU A 22 14.88 -13.95 -2.56
C GLU A 22 16.32 -13.78 -2.05
N VAL A 23 16.51 -12.86 -1.11
CA VAL A 23 17.80 -12.52 -0.51
C VAL A 23 17.64 -12.49 1.00
N VAL A 24 18.43 -13.30 1.70
CA VAL A 24 18.46 -13.30 3.17
C VAL A 24 19.56 -12.35 3.64
N ASP A 25 19.20 -11.41 4.52
CA ASP A 25 20.19 -10.61 5.23
C ASP A 25 20.84 -11.47 6.33
N PRO A 26 22.17 -11.73 6.25
CA PRO A 26 22.86 -12.60 7.18
C PRO A 26 22.88 -12.07 8.61
N ASP A 27 22.78 -10.75 8.82
CA ASP A 27 22.88 -10.15 10.16
C ASP A 27 21.53 -10.13 10.89
N SER A 28 20.44 -9.95 10.15
CA SER A 28 19.09 -9.80 10.72
C SER A 28 18.18 -11.01 10.48
N ASN A 29 18.63 -11.97 9.66
CA ASN A 29 17.84 -13.11 9.17
C ASN A 29 16.51 -12.69 8.52
N ARG A 30 16.44 -11.45 8.01
CA ARG A 30 15.28 -10.93 7.29
C ARG A 30 15.36 -11.37 5.84
N ILE A 31 14.22 -11.77 5.32
CA ILE A 31 14.06 -12.18 3.92
C ILE A 31 13.59 -10.96 3.13
N TYR A 32 14.34 -10.62 2.09
CA TYR A 32 14.04 -9.56 1.12
C TYR A 32 13.74 -10.18 -0.23
N PHE A 33 12.80 -9.59 -0.98
CA PHE A 33 12.55 -9.93 -2.37
C PHE A 33 12.97 -8.78 -3.26
N VAL A 34 13.90 -9.02 -4.19
CA VAL A 34 14.30 -8.08 -5.22
C VAL A 34 13.50 -8.38 -6.48
N VAL A 35 12.83 -7.36 -7.01
CA VAL A 35 12.02 -7.45 -8.23
C VAL A 35 12.32 -6.27 -9.14
N ASP A 36 12.01 -6.40 -10.43
CA ASP A 36 12.06 -5.27 -11.35
C ASP A 36 11.07 -4.18 -10.92
N ALA A 37 11.49 -2.92 -11.07
CA ALA A 37 10.69 -1.77 -10.65
C ALA A 37 9.37 -1.64 -11.43
N GLU A 38 9.33 -2.04 -12.70
CA GLU A 38 8.12 -2.09 -13.52
C GLU A 38 7.15 -3.15 -12.98
N ILE A 39 7.64 -4.35 -12.68
CA ILE A 39 6.83 -5.44 -12.12
C ILE A 39 6.23 -5.02 -10.77
N HIS A 40 7.05 -4.43 -9.89
CA HIS A 40 6.58 -3.92 -8.61
C HIS A 40 5.47 -2.86 -8.78
N ARG A 41 5.66 -1.89 -9.67
CA ARG A 41 4.67 -0.86 -9.95
C ARG A 41 3.36 -1.46 -10.44
N GLN A 42 3.40 -2.38 -11.41
CA GLN A 42 2.21 -3.03 -11.96
C GLN A 42 1.46 -3.83 -10.89
N ALA A 43 2.18 -4.58 -10.05
CA ALA A 43 1.59 -5.32 -8.95
C ALA A 43 0.91 -4.39 -7.92
N MET A 44 1.57 -3.30 -7.54
CA MET A 44 1.00 -2.31 -6.61
C MET A 44 -0.21 -1.58 -7.18
N GLU A 45 -0.21 -1.26 -8.48
CA GLU A 45 -1.38 -0.69 -9.14
C GLU A 45 -2.55 -1.66 -9.19
N ALA A 46 -2.30 -2.95 -9.48
CA ALA A 46 -3.33 -3.98 -9.47
C ALA A 46 -3.94 -4.15 -8.07
N LEU A 47 -3.09 -4.18 -7.04
CA LEU A 47 -3.52 -4.25 -5.64
C LEU A 47 -4.38 -3.03 -5.26
N ARG A 48 -3.97 -1.82 -5.63
CA ARG A 48 -4.76 -0.60 -5.38
C ARG A 48 -6.13 -0.69 -6.04
N ARG A 49 -6.20 -1.09 -7.31
CA ARG A 49 -7.50 -1.25 -8.01
C ARG A 49 -8.40 -2.28 -7.33
N GLN A 50 -7.84 -3.33 -6.76
CA GLN A 50 -8.61 -4.31 -5.98
C GLN A 50 -9.13 -3.68 -4.69
N GLN A 51 -8.28 -3.02 -3.93
CA GLN A 51 -8.66 -2.33 -2.69
C GLN A 51 -9.74 -1.27 -2.94
N ASP A 52 -9.63 -0.51 -4.03
CA ASP A 52 -10.63 0.48 -4.42
C ASP A 52 -11.99 -0.17 -4.68
N ARG A 53 -12.02 -1.32 -5.36
CA ARG A 53 -13.26 -2.07 -5.60
C ARG A 53 -13.88 -2.59 -4.31
N GLU A 54 -13.06 -3.12 -3.41
CA GLU A 54 -13.50 -3.60 -2.11
C GLU A 54 -14.06 -2.46 -1.26
N ALA A 55 -13.41 -1.30 -1.25
CA ALA A 55 -13.88 -0.10 -0.54
C ALA A 55 -15.21 0.42 -1.10
N ILE A 56 -15.38 0.43 -2.43
CA ILE A 56 -16.66 0.81 -3.06
C ILE A 56 -17.77 -0.18 -2.67
N ALA A 57 -17.48 -1.48 -2.73
CA ALA A 57 -18.46 -2.51 -2.35
C ALA A 57 -18.87 -2.39 -0.88
N LEU A 58 -17.91 -2.12 0.01
CA LEU A 58 -18.16 -1.87 1.42
C LEU A 58 -19.05 -0.63 1.62
N GLY A 59 -18.71 0.50 0.99
CA GLY A 59 -19.50 1.72 1.11
C GLY A 59 -20.94 1.58 0.59
N ILE A 60 -21.16 0.78 -0.46
CA ILE A 60 -22.52 0.45 -0.93
C ILE A 60 -23.26 -0.38 0.12
N ALA A 61 -22.62 -1.38 0.72
CA ALA A 61 -23.23 -2.22 1.76
C ALA A 61 -23.58 -1.42 3.02
N GLU A 62 -22.69 -0.52 3.47
CA GLU A 62 -22.93 0.39 4.59
C GLU A 62 -24.14 1.30 4.28
N MET A 63 -24.19 1.89 3.08
CA MET A 63 -25.32 2.72 2.64
C MET A 63 -26.64 1.94 2.61
N GLU A 64 -26.65 0.70 2.11
CA GLU A 64 -27.84 -0.16 2.10
C GLU A 64 -28.29 -0.57 3.51
N ALA A 65 -27.35 -0.73 4.43
CA ALA A 65 -27.61 -0.97 5.85
C ALA A 65 -28.10 0.29 6.60
N GLY A 66 -28.08 1.46 5.95
CA GLY A 66 -28.37 2.75 6.58
C GLY A 66 -27.26 3.24 7.52
N GLU A 67 -26.06 2.66 7.40
CA GLU A 67 -24.87 3.09 8.10
C GLU A 67 -24.27 4.31 7.40
N GLY A 68 -23.88 5.30 8.19
CA GLY A 68 -23.34 6.56 7.70
C GLY A 68 -23.18 7.55 8.82
N THR A 69 -22.19 8.43 8.69
CA THR A 69 -21.95 9.53 9.63
C THR A 69 -22.33 10.84 8.96
N SER A 70 -22.93 11.75 9.72
CA SER A 70 -23.25 13.07 9.17
C SER A 70 -21.99 13.85 8.84
N VAL A 71 -22.09 14.79 7.90
CA VAL A 71 -20.94 15.62 7.52
C VAL A 71 -20.36 16.36 8.74
N ASP A 72 -21.21 16.86 9.63
CA ASP A 72 -20.77 17.58 10.83
C ASP A 72 -20.00 16.68 11.81
N GLU A 73 -20.48 15.47 12.07
CA GLU A 73 -19.80 14.48 12.91
C GLU A 73 -18.44 14.07 12.32
N ALA A 74 -18.38 13.80 11.01
CA ALA A 74 -17.13 13.47 10.33
C ALA A 74 -16.10 14.60 10.44
N PHE A 75 -16.54 15.86 10.31
CA PHE A 75 -15.66 17.02 10.46
C PHE A 75 -15.14 17.20 11.90
N GLU A 76 -15.97 16.93 12.91
CA GLU A 76 -15.53 16.98 14.30
C GLU A 76 -14.52 15.87 14.63
N GLU A 77 -14.70 14.67 14.09
CA GLU A 77 -13.74 13.57 14.21
C GLU A 77 -12.39 13.92 13.56
N ILE A 78 -12.41 14.46 12.34
CA ILE A 78 -11.19 14.91 11.65
C ILE A 78 -10.47 15.99 12.45
N ARG A 79 -11.20 16.95 13.02
CA ARG A 79 -10.60 18.00 13.88
C ARG A 79 -9.96 17.41 15.13
N ALA A 80 -10.63 16.45 15.78
CA ALA A 80 -10.09 15.78 16.97
C ALA A 80 -8.80 15.03 16.63
N ASN A 81 -8.76 14.29 15.53
CA ASN A 81 -7.58 13.54 15.07
C ASN A 81 -6.41 14.45 14.68
N LEU A 82 -6.70 15.66 14.21
CA LEU A 82 -5.70 16.65 13.80
C LEU A 82 -5.38 17.71 14.87
N ASN A 83 -5.93 17.59 16.09
CA ASN A 83 -5.82 18.58 17.17
C ASN A 83 -6.20 20.01 16.76
N LEU A 84 -7.23 20.15 15.92
CA LEU A 84 -7.73 21.45 15.47
C LEU A 84 -8.80 22.01 16.45
N PRO A 85 -8.94 23.35 16.56
CA PRO A 85 -9.98 23.94 17.40
C PRO A 85 -11.37 23.55 16.92
N GLN A 86 -12.26 23.15 17.84
CA GLN A 86 -13.65 22.85 17.50
C GLN A 86 -14.41 24.10 17.07
N ARG A 87 -15.42 23.90 16.22
CA ARG A 87 -16.24 24.98 15.67
C ARG A 87 -17.03 25.62 16.82
N ARG A 88 -16.80 26.92 17.10
CA ARG A 88 -17.64 27.68 18.02
C ARG A 88 -19.02 27.84 17.39
N GLN A 89 -20.05 27.36 18.09
CA GLN A 89 -21.47 27.53 17.73
C GLN A 89 -21.86 29.00 17.68
#